data_AF-L0N8R3-F1
#
_entry.id   AF-L0N8R3-F1
#
_cell.length_a   1.000
_cell.length_b   1.000
_cell.length_c   1.000
_cell.angle_alpha   90.00
_cell.angle_beta   90.00
_cell.angle_gamma   90.00
#
_symmetry.space_group_name_H-M   'P 1'
#
loop_
_entity.id
_entity.type
_entity.pdbx_description
1 polymer ?
#
loop_
_entity_poly.entity_id
_entity_poly.type
_entity_poly.pdbx_seq_one_letter_code
_entity_poly.pdbx_strand_id
1 'polypeptide(L)'
;TQDQAFNALLFFYRHVLDKEVSHLGEVVRSKKRKWLPVVLTRDEVSRLFENMQGLSRLMAQVIYSGGLRLQECVRLRVKDVDFERDTLVIKFAKGNKDRETLLAGSIRDDLKHHLENIKQLYDLDRENDTPGVEMPNALDRKYPNAGKEWPWQWVFPSQTLSKDPRSKTIRRHHVHSSGLQKHIKSAALKADIAKRITTHTLRHSFATHLLEDGYDIRTIQELLGHASLKT
;
A
#
# COMPACT_ATOMS: atom_id res chain seq x y z
N THR A 1 20.84 2.28 9.16
CA THR A 1 21.69 3.42 8.73
C THR A 1 22.04 4.26 9.95
N GLN A 2 23.10 5.07 9.88
CA GLN A 2 23.56 5.95 10.98
C GLN A 2 22.41 6.75 11.61
N ASP A 3 21.57 7.40 10.79
CA ASP A 3 20.41 8.16 11.28
C ASP A 3 19.39 7.28 12.02
N GLN A 4 19.16 6.04 11.57
CA GLN A 4 18.24 5.11 12.24
C GLN A 4 18.80 4.67 13.60
N ALA A 5 20.11 4.39 13.67
CA ALA A 5 20.78 4.05 14.91
C ALA A 5 20.77 5.24 15.89
N PHE A 6 21.08 6.44 15.39
CA PHE A 6 21.00 7.68 16.15
C PHE A 6 19.58 7.91 16.71
N ASN A 7 18.54 7.78 15.88
CA ASN A 7 17.16 7.94 16.33
C ASN A 7 16.74 6.84 17.33
N ALA A 8 17.22 5.60 17.16
CA ALA A 8 16.94 4.51 18.10
C ALA A 8 17.60 4.76 19.47
N LEU A 9 18.86 5.22 19.48
CA LEU A 9 19.55 5.59 20.71
C LEU A 9 18.88 6.81 21.36
N LEU A 10 18.57 7.84 20.59
CA LEU A 10 17.86 9.02 21.09
C LEU A 10 16.51 8.65 21.71
N PHE A 11 15.75 7.74 21.07
CA PHE A 11 14.51 7.21 21.60
C PHE A 11 14.73 6.45 22.92
N PHE A 12 15.73 5.56 22.96
CA PHE A 12 16.05 4.78 24.16
C PHE A 12 16.41 5.68 25.35
N TYR A 13 17.30 6.66 25.15
CA TYR A 13 17.68 7.58 26.21
C TYR A 13 16.50 8.41 26.70
N ARG A 14 15.70 8.98 25.79
CA ARG A 14 14.58 9.85 26.17
C ARG A 14 13.39 9.12 26.76
N HIS A 15 13.00 7.97 26.19
CA HIS A 15 11.72 7.34 26.51
C HIS A 15 11.84 6.06 27.33
N VAL A 16 13.04 5.46 27.41
CA VAL A 16 13.28 4.26 28.24
C VAL A 16 14.09 4.60 29.47
N LEU A 17 15.12 5.44 29.33
CA LEU A 17 15.97 5.85 30.45
C LEU A 17 15.56 7.18 31.10
N ASP A 18 14.58 7.88 30.53
CA ASP A 18 14.13 9.21 30.97
C ASP A 18 15.28 10.23 31.14
N LYS A 19 16.26 10.16 30.22
CA LYS A 19 17.43 11.03 30.20
C LYS A 19 17.39 11.94 28.99
N GLU A 20 17.49 13.25 29.24
CA GLU A 20 17.73 14.19 28.16
C GLU A 20 19.15 14.06 27.61
N VAL A 21 19.24 13.99 26.29
CA VAL A 21 20.52 14.00 25.57
C VAL A 21 20.78 15.41 25.08
N SER A 22 21.72 16.11 25.72
CA SER A 22 22.24 17.42 25.30
C SER A 22 23.23 17.28 24.14
N HIS A 23 23.55 18.39 23.46
CA HIS A 23 24.54 18.46 22.35
C HIS A 23 24.20 17.70 21.05
N LEU A 24 22.92 17.55 20.71
CA LEU A 24 22.48 16.89 19.46
C LEU A 24 22.85 17.64 18.16
N GLY A 25 23.29 18.89 18.26
CA GLY A 25 23.63 19.75 17.12
C GLY A 25 24.95 19.39 16.43
N GLU A 26 25.87 18.73 17.14
CA GLU A 26 27.20 18.35 16.62
C GLU A 26 27.17 17.03 15.84
N VAL A 27 26.03 16.36 15.80
CA VAL A 27 25.90 15.06 15.14
C VAL A 27 25.81 15.26 13.63
N VAL A 28 26.91 14.92 12.95
CA VAL A 28 26.98 14.90 11.48
C VAL A 28 25.92 13.95 10.94
N ARG A 29 24.85 14.51 10.39
CA ARG A 29 23.81 13.73 9.72
C ARG A 29 24.27 13.33 8.32
N SER A 30 23.94 12.11 7.95
CA SER A 30 24.19 11.62 6.60
C SER A 30 23.36 12.44 5.60
N LYS A 31 24.02 13.22 4.72
CA LYS A 31 23.34 13.86 3.59
C LYS A 31 22.82 12.78 2.65
N LYS A 32 21.49 12.64 2.55
CA LYS A 32 20.89 11.71 1.59
C LYS A 32 21.14 12.23 0.17
N ARG A 33 21.86 11.45 -0.65
CA ARG A 33 21.90 11.65 -2.10
C ARG A 33 20.48 11.58 -2.65
N LYS A 34 20.06 12.59 -3.43
CA LYS A 34 18.81 12.56 -4.18
C LYS A 34 19.06 11.78 -5.46
N TRP A 35 18.49 10.58 -5.55
CA TRP A 35 18.48 9.80 -6.78
C TRP A 35 17.30 10.25 -7.64
N LEU A 36 17.49 10.32 -8.94
CA LEU A 36 16.38 10.54 -9.86
C LEU A 36 15.43 9.33 -9.80
N PRO A 37 14.10 9.54 -9.74
CA PRO A 37 13.16 8.45 -9.73
C PRO A 37 13.25 7.69 -11.06
N VAL A 38 13.24 6.36 -10.98
CA VAL A 38 13.13 5.50 -12.16
C VAL A 38 11.67 5.44 -12.57
N VAL A 39 11.41 5.71 -13.85
CA VAL A 39 10.08 5.67 -14.47
C VAL A 39 10.09 4.67 -15.64
N LEU A 40 9.04 3.85 -15.70
CA LEU A 40 8.72 2.99 -16.83
C LEU A 40 7.90 3.74 -17.86
N THR A 41 8.13 3.48 -19.14
CA THR A 41 7.24 3.88 -20.24
C THR A 41 5.94 3.09 -20.20
N ARG A 42 4.90 3.55 -20.89
CA ARG A 42 3.62 2.82 -21.01
C ARG A 42 3.78 1.43 -21.62
N ASP A 43 4.67 1.29 -22.61
CA ASP A 43 5.02 0.00 -23.21
C ASP A 43 5.71 -0.94 -22.19
N GLU A 44 6.69 -0.44 -21.44
CA GLU A 44 7.34 -1.21 -20.37
C GLU A 44 6.34 -1.65 -19.30
N VAL A 45 5.36 -0.80 -18.95
CA VAL A 45 4.28 -1.15 -18.03
C VAL A 45 3.39 -2.27 -18.60
N SER A 46 3.01 -2.20 -19.88
CA SER A 46 2.21 -3.25 -20.54
C SER A 46 2.95 -4.59 -20.52
N ARG A 47 4.19 -4.62 -21.03
CA ARG A 47 5.04 -5.82 -21.05
C ARG A 47 5.27 -6.40 -19.65
N LEU A 48 5.43 -5.53 -18.64
CA LEU A 48 5.53 -5.96 -17.25
C LEU A 48 4.27 -6.71 -16.81
N PHE A 49 3.08 -6.15 -17.06
CA PHE A 49 1.81 -6.76 -16.65
C PHE A 49 1.47 -8.04 -17.42
N GLU A 50 1.83 -8.13 -18.70
CA GLU A 50 1.71 -9.36 -19.50
C GLU A 50 2.54 -10.52 -18.93
N ASN A 51 3.68 -10.20 -18.30
CA ASN A 51 4.54 -11.17 -17.63
C ASN A 51 4.15 -11.44 -16.15
N MET A 52 3.04 -10.87 -15.67
CA MET A 52 2.48 -11.12 -14.35
C MET A 52 1.17 -11.91 -14.45
N GLN A 53 0.83 -12.63 -13.39
CA GLN A 53 -0.37 -13.48 -13.34
C GLN A 53 -1.08 -13.37 -11.98
N GLY A 54 -2.39 -13.64 -11.99
CA GLY A 54 -3.24 -13.73 -10.82
C GLY A 54 -3.19 -12.49 -9.91
N LEU A 55 -3.23 -12.74 -8.60
CA LEU A 55 -3.29 -11.71 -7.55
C LEU A 55 -2.17 -10.67 -7.67
N SER A 56 -0.94 -11.10 -7.98
CA SER A 56 0.19 -10.17 -8.07
C SER A 56 0.04 -9.18 -9.22
N ARG A 57 -0.54 -9.61 -10.36
CA ARG A 57 -0.84 -8.72 -11.49
C ARG A 57 -1.88 -7.68 -11.09
N LEU A 58 -3.00 -8.12 -10.52
CA LEU A 58 -4.09 -7.23 -10.10
C LEU A 58 -3.60 -6.19 -9.08
N MET A 59 -2.80 -6.61 -8.08
CA MET A 59 -2.21 -5.67 -7.12
C MET A 59 -1.26 -4.67 -7.76
N ALA A 60 -0.42 -5.10 -8.71
CA ALA A 60 0.49 -4.19 -9.43
C ALA A 60 -0.29 -3.19 -10.30
N GLN A 61 -1.35 -3.64 -10.95
CA GLN A 61 -2.28 -2.81 -11.71
C GLN A 61 -2.99 -1.79 -10.82
N VAL A 62 -3.48 -2.19 -9.62
CA VAL A 62 -4.07 -1.25 -8.64
C VAL A 62 -3.05 -0.22 -8.14
N ILE A 63 -1.80 -0.63 -7.91
CA ILE A 63 -0.73 0.30 -7.53
C ILE A 63 -0.47 1.33 -8.63
N TYR A 64 -0.43 0.87 -9.88
CA TYR A 64 -0.20 1.74 -11.03
C TYR A 64 -1.41 2.62 -11.35
N SER A 65 -2.64 2.12 -11.18
CA SER A 65 -3.85 2.86 -11.54
C SER A 65 -4.14 4.04 -10.61
N GLY A 66 -3.90 3.88 -9.31
CA GLY A 66 -4.14 4.93 -8.32
C GLY A 66 -2.86 5.52 -7.69
N GLY A 67 -1.68 5.12 -8.16
CA GLY A 67 -0.41 5.54 -7.58
C GLY A 67 -0.23 5.14 -6.12
N LEU A 68 -0.72 3.97 -5.70
CA LEU A 68 -0.69 3.54 -4.29
C LEU A 68 0.74 3.20 -3.83
N ARG A 69 1.02 3.38 -2.54
CA ARG A 69 2.16 2.72 -1.88
C ARG A 69 1.84 1.25 -1.69
N LEU A 70 2.86 0.40 -1.61
CA LEU A 70 2.69 -1.03 -1.35
C LEU A 70 1.82 -1.31 -0.10
N GLN A 71 2.08 -0.60 0.99
CA GLN A 71 1.33 -0.77 2.23
C GLN A 71 -0.11 -0.26 2.13
N GLU A 72 -0.38 0.71 1.25
CA GLU A 72 -1.75 1.20 1.00
C GLU A 72 -2.53 0.18 0.18
N CYS A 73 -1.90 -0.42 -0.85
CA CYS A 73 -2.51 -1.47 -1.66
C CYS A 73 -2.88 -2.71 -0.83
N VAL A 74 -1.95 -3.26 -0.04
CA VAL A 74 -2.26 -4.48 0.75
C VAL A 74 -3.26 -4.23 1.88
N ARG A 75 -3.39 -2.99 2.37
CA ARG A 75 -4.32 -2.63 3.47
C ARG A 75 -5.65 -2.09 2.98
N LEU A 76 -5.87 -2.03 1.67
CA LEU A 76 -7.12 -1.56 1.09
C LEU A 76 -8.28 -2.43 1.57
N ARG A 77 -9.38 -1.81 1.98
CA ARG A 77 -10.60 -2.50 2.42
C ARG A 77 -11.68 -2.41 1.35
N VAL A 78 -12.67 -3.31 1.41
CA VAL A 78 -13.74 -3.36 0.40
C VAL A 78 -14.47 -2.01 0.28
N LYS A 79 -14.79 -1.37 1.42
CA LYS A 79 -15.44 -0.05 1.45
C LYS A 79 -14.62 1.09 0.86
N ASP A 80 -13.32 0.88 0.69
CA ASP A 80 -12.40 1.91 0.19
C ASP A 80 -12.43 1.94 -1.35
N VAL A 81 -13.16 1.04 -2.01
CA VAL A 81 -13.31 0.97 -3.47
C VAL A 81 -14.69 1.48 -3.87
N ASP A 82 -14.72 2.58 -4.62
CA ASP A 82 -15.95 3.13 -5.21
C ASP A 82 -15.93 2.88 -6.72
N PHE A 83 -16.68 1.87 -7.15
CA PHE A 83 -16.81 1.55 -8.58
C PHE A 83 -17.70 2.55 -9.31
N GLU A 84 -18.66 3.21 -8.67
CA GLU A 84 -19.52 4.17 -9.39
C GLU A 84 -18.72 5.41 -9.79
N ARG A 85 -17.81 5.84 -8.93
CA ARG A 85 -16.96 7.02 -9.15
C ARG A 85 -15.60 6.72 -9.75
N ASP A 86 -15.23 5.45 -9.93
CA ASP A 86 -13.86 5.04 -10.31
C ASP A 86 -12.80 5.62 -9.37
N THR A 87 -13.01 5.49 -8.05
CA THR A 87 -12.08 6.02 -7.05
C THR A 87 -11.73 5.03 -5.95
N LEU A 88 -10.58 5.28 -5.34
CA LEU A 88 -10.06 4.56 -4.19
C LEU A 88 -9.82 5.54 -3.05
N VAL A 89 -10.35 5.23 -1.86
CA VAL A 89 -10.16 6.03 -0.66
C VAL A 89 -9.04 5.42 0.20
N ILE A 90 -7.88 6.08 0.22
CA ILE A 90 -6.73 5.61 0.98
C ILE A 90 -6.78 6.17 2.39
N LYS A 91 -7.17 5.31 3.35
CA LYS A 91 -7.21 5.64 4.79
C LYS A 91 -5.84 5.53 5.44
N PHE A 92 -5.61 6.36 6.46
CA PHE A 92 -4.39 6.34 7.29
C PHE A 92 -3.09 6.46 6.47
N ALA A 93 -3.10 7.27 5.40
CA ALA A 93 -1.89 7.52 4.63
C ALA A 93 -0.84 8.28 5.49
N LYS A 94 0.36 8.44 4.94
CA LYS A 94 1.47 9.12 5.65
C LYS A 94 1.00 10.44 6.26
N GLY A 95 1.17 10.59 7.57
CA GLY A 95 0.70 11.76 8.33
C GLY A 95 -0.74 11.66 8.84
N ASN A 96 -1.35 10.47 8.82
CA ASN A 96 -2.71 10.20 9.26
C ASN A 96 -3.77 10.99 8.49
N LYS A 97 -3.48 11.30 7.21
CA LYS A 97 -4.39 11.97 6.31
C LYS A 97 -5.01 10.94 5.37
N ASP A 98 -6.29 11.09 5.13
CA ASP A 98 -6.98 10.34 4.09
C ASP A 98 -6.79 11.06 2.76
N ARG A 99 -6.84 10.30 1.66
CA ARG A 99 -6.92 10.87 0.31
C ARG A 99 -7.75 9.99 -0.59
N GLU A 100 -8.27 10.60 -1.64
CA GLU A 100 -8.91 9.91 -2.75
C GLU A 100 -7.91 9.79 -3.91
N THR A 101 -7.98 8.69 -4.65
CA THR A 101 -7.20 8.52 -5.89
C THR A 101 -8.01 7.77 -6.92
N LEU A 102 -7.48 7.67 -8.14
CA LEU A 102 -8.15 7.09 -9.29
C LEU A 102 -8.17 5.55 -9.23
N LEU A 103 -9.23 4.97 -9.80
CA LEU A 103 -9.31 3.58 -10.20
C LEU A 103 -9.43 3.54 -11.73
N ALA A 104 -8.44 2.96 -12.42
CA ALA A 104 -8.50 2.86 -13.87
C ALA A 104 -9.63 1.92 -14.31
N GLY A 105 -10.45 2.37 -15.27
CA GLY A 105 -11.57 1.58 -15.79
C GLY A 105 -11.14 0.22 -16.37
N SER A 106 -9.92 0.11 -16.89
CA SER A 106 -9.37 -1.14 -17.44
C SER A 106 -9.19 -2.27 -16.44
N ILE A 107 -9.18 -1.99 -15.13
CA ILE A 107 -8.98 -3.00 -14.07
C ILE A 107 -10.25 -3.21 -13.23
N ARG A 108 -11.32 -2.48 -13.57
CA ARG A 108 -12.57 -2.45 -12.83
C ARG A 108 -13.21 -3.83 -12.75
N ASP A 109 -13.34 -4.51 -13.88
CA ASP A 109 -14.03 -5.80 -13.95
C ASP A 109 -13.20 -6.91 -13.30
N ASP A 110 -11.88 -6.91 -13.51
CA ASP A 110 -10.96 -7.80 -12.81
C ASP A 110 -11.05 -7.63 -11.29
N LEU A 111 -11.14 -6.39 -10.80
CA LEU A 111 -11.27 -6.10 -9.37
C LEU A 111 -12.64 -6.50 -8.82
N LYS A 112 -13.73 -6.30 -9.57
CA LYS A 112 -15.07 -6.78 -9.18
C LYS A 112 -15.08 -8.31 -9.06
N HIS A 113 -14.59 -9.02 -10.07
CA HIS A 113 -14.55 -10.46 -10.06
C HIS A 113 -13.67 -11.01 -8.93
N HIS A 114 -12.54 -10.33 -8.66
CA HIS A 114 -11.72 -10.62 -7.48
C HIS A 114 -12.52 -10.46 -6.17
N LEU A 115 -13.27 -9.38 -6.01
CA LEU A 115 -14.10 -9.16 -4.80
C LEU A 115 -15.23 -10.17 -4.66
N GLU A 116 -15.82 -10.68 -5.74
CA GLU A 116 -16.80 -11.77 -5.70
C GLU A 116 -16.18 -13.05 -5.11
N ASN A 117 -14.96 -13.39 -5.53
CA ASN A 117 -14.23 -14.53 -4.97
C ASN A 117 -13.86 -14.30 -3.50
N ILE A 118 -13.48 -13.07 -3.13
CA ILE A 118 -13.22 -12.72 -1.72
C ILE A 118 -14.51 -12.75 -0.89
N LYS A 119 -15.66 -12.45 -1.49
CA LYS A 119 -16.95 -12.52 -0.81
C LYS A 119 -17.29 -13.95 -0.40
N GLN A 120 -17.02 -14.94 -1.27
CA GLN A 120 -17.15 -16.36 -0.93
C GLN A 120 -16.25 -16.77 0.24
N LEU A 121 -14.98 -16.34 0.23
CA LEU A 121 -14.04 -16.58 1.33
C LEU A 121 -14.52 -15.95 2.64
N TYR A 122 -15.09 -14.74 2.57
CA TYR A 122 -15.67 -14.07 3.71
C TYR A 122 -16.89 -14.82 4.26
N ASP A 123 -17.78 -15.31 3.41
CA ASP A 123 -18.98 -16.05 3.84
C ASP A 123 -18.56 -17.35 4.54
N LEU A 124 -17.57 -18.07 4.00
CA LEU A 124 -16.96 -19.23 4.67
C LEU A 124 -16.35 -18.89 6.04
N ASP A 125 -15.68 -17.74 6.17
CA ASP A 125 -15.18 -17.26 7.46
C ASP A 125 -16.31 -16.97 8.46
N ARG A 126 -17.46 -16.48 7.99
CA ARG A 126 -18.63 -16.21 8.84
C ARG A 126 -19.27 -17.51 9.30
N GLU A 127 -19.40 -18.49 8.42
CA GLU A 127 -19.92 -19.83 8.74
C GLU A 127 -19.05 -20.53 9.79
N ASN A 128 -17.73 -20.39 9.70
CA ASN A 128 -16.78 -20.97 10.66
C ASN A 128 -16.59 -20.13 11.95
N ASP A 129 -17.41 -19.09 12.16
CA ASP A 129 -17.27 -18.08 13.23
C ASP A 129 -15.83 -17.58 13.41
N THR A 130 -15.12 -17.37 12.30
CA THR A 130 -13.75 -16.87 12.33
C THR A 130 -13.75 -15.45 12.93
N PRO A 131 -12.79 -15.12 13.82
CA PRO A 131 -12.67 -13.77 14.34
C PRO A 131 -12.54 -12.71 13.23
N GLY A 132 -13.11 -11.54 13.48
CA GLY A 132 -13.06 -10.43 12.53
C GLY A 132 -11.64 -9.93 12.24
N VAL A 133 -11.46 -9.22 11.13
CA VAL A 133 -10.18 -8.63 10.75
C VAL A 133 -9.69 -7.61 11.79
N GLU A 134 -8.41 -7.26 11.75
CA GLU A 134 -7.88 -6.17 12.55
C GLU A 134 -8.58 -4.85 12.21
N MET A 135 -8.93 -4.10 13.25
CA MET A 135 -9.60 -2.82 13.14
C MET A 135 -8.59 -1.70 13.43
N PRO A 136 -8.61 -0.60 12.66
CA PRO A 136 -7.68 0.49 12.87
C PRO A 136 -7.88 1.15 14.23
N ASN A 137 -6.78 1.54 14.87
CA ASN A 137 -6.76 2.20 16.18
C ASN A 137 -7.43 1.33 17.27
N ALA A 138 -8.44 1.86 17.93
CA ALA A 138 -9.27 1.18 18.91
C ALA A 138 -10.75 1.19 18.47
N LEU A 139 -10.99 1.14 17.15
CA LEU A 139 -12.33 1.22 16.58
C LEU A 139 -13.18 0.00 16.96
N ASP A 140 -12.54 -1.13 17.22
CA ASP A 140 -13.12 -2.33 17.81
C ASP A 140 -13.79 -2.07 19.17
N ARG A 141 -13.31 -1.11 19.97
CA ARG A 141 -13.96 -0.74 21.24
C ARG A 141 -15.32 -0.08 21.03
N LYS A 142 -15.44 0.76 19.98
CA LYS A 142 -16.66 1.49 19.67
C LYS A 142 -17.62 0.67 18.82
N TYR A 143 -17.09 -0.16 17.92
CA TYR A 143 -17.84 -1.02 17.01
C TYR A 143 -17.26 -2.44 17.03
N PRO A 144 -17.62 -3.25 18.04
CA PRO A 144 -17.05 -4.59 18.24
C PRO A 144 -17.25 -5.54 17.05
N ASN A 145 -18.35 -5.39 16.32
CA ASN A 145 -18.70 -6.26 15.21
C ASN A 145 -18.17 -5.78 13.85
N ALA A 146 -17.61 -4.57 13.76
CA ALA A 146 -17.17 -3.99 12.48
C ALA A 146 -16.15 -4.88 11.75
N GLY A 147 -15.25 -5.54 12.48
CA GLY A 147 -14.27 -6.46 11.89
C GLY A 147 -14.88 -7.73 11.27
N LYS A 148 -16.13 -8.06 11.61
CA LYS A 148 -16.89 -9.17 11.01
C LYS A 148 -17.75 -8.72 9.82
N GLU A 149 -17.87 -7.43 9.54
CA GLU A 149 -18.70 -6.92 8.45
C GLU A 149 -17.93 -6.88 7.12
N TRP A 150 -18.63 -7.14 6.02
CA TRP A 150 -18.08 -7.13 4.66
C TRP A 150 -17.29 -5.86 4.27
N PRO A 151 -17.78 -4.63 4.54
CA PRO A 151 -17.10 -3.41 4.10
C PRO A 151 -15.69 -3.25 4.70
N TRP A 152 -15.43 -3.87 5.85
CA TRP A 152 -14.15 -3.78 6.56
C TRP A 152 -13.12 -4.84 6.14
N GLN A 153 -13.52 -5.83 5.35
CA GLN A 153 -12.63 -6.89 4.93
C GLN A 153 -11.54 -6.37 3.99
N TRP A 154 -10.40 -7.06 3.96
CA TRP A 154 -9.31 -6.73 3.05
C TRP A 154 -9.72 -7.00 1.60
N VAL A 155 -9.37 -6.10 0.69
CA VAL A 155 -9.47 -6.37 -0.76
C VAL A 155 -8.54 -7.53 -1.12
N PHE A 156 -7.34 -7.57 -0.54
CA PHE A 156 -6.35 -8.62 -0.79
C PHE A 156 -6.06 -9.43 0.47
N PRO A 157 -6.97 -10.33 0.90
CA PRO A 157 -6.74 -11.15 2.07
C PRO A 157 -5.66 -12.22 1.82
N SER A 158 -5.01 -12.63 2.89
CA SER A 158 -4.23 -13.87 2.94
C SER A 158 -5.17 -15.06 2.84
N GLN A 159 -4.73 -16.11 2.13
CA GLN A 159 -5.47 -17.37 2.04
C GLN A 159 -5.51 -18.10 3.38
N THR A 160 -4.43 -17.98 4.17
CA THR A 160 -4.31 -18.57 5.50
C THR A 160 -4.58 -17.55 6.59
N LEU A 161 -5.13 -18.03 7.71
CA LEU A 161 -5.25 -17.25 8.94
C LEU A 161 -3.88 -17.06 9.58
N SER A 162 -3.69 -15.96 10.28
CA SER A 162 -2.46 -15.69 11.02
C SER A 162 -2.77 -15.16 12.41
N LYS A 163 -1.80 -15.34 13.31
CA LYS A 163 -1.89 -14.83 14.68
C LYS A 163 -1.54 -13.35 14.68
N ASP A 164 -2.49 -12.51 15.10
CA ASP A 164 -2.22 -11.09 15.31
C ASP A 164 -1.22 -10.93 16.47
N PRO A 165 -0.06 -10.28 16.25
CA PRO A 165 0.95 -10.12 17.29
C PRO A 165 0.47 -9.27 18.48
N ARG A 166 -0.52 -8.37 18.28
CA ARG A 166 -1.06 -7.47 19.31
C ARG A 166 -2.14 -8.16 20.13
N SER A 167 -3.22 -8.59 19.49
CA SER A 167 -4.36 -9.22 20.17
C SER A 167 -4.16 -10.71 20.50
N LYS A 168 -3.16 -11.36 19.90
CA LYS A 168 -2.91 -12.82 19.96
C LYS A 168 -4.04 -13.68 19.36
N THR A 169 -5.08 -13.07 18.81
CA THR A 169 -6.19 -13.76 18.13
C THR A 169 -5.75 -14.28 16.76
N ILE A 170 -6.18 -15.48 16.39
CA ILE A 170 -6.05 -16.01 15.03
C ILE A 170 -7.16 -15.42 14.18
N ARG A 171 -6.79 -14.65 13.16
CA ARG A 171 -7.75 -13.94 12.28
C ARG A 171 -7.20 -13.83 10.87
N ARG A 172 -8.07 -13.45 9.93
CA ARG A 172 -7.63 -13.19 8.55
C ARG A 172 -6.88 -11.86 8.49
N HIS A 173 -5.69 -11.91 7.89
CA HIS A 173 -4.87 -10.73 7.62
C HIS A 173 -4.81 -10.49 6.12
N HIS A 174 -4.34 -9.32 5.69
CA HIS A 174 -4.04 -9.09 4.29
C HIS A 174 -2.82 -9.91 3.83
N VAL A 175 -2.70 -10.08 2.51
CA VAL A 175 -1.57 -10.77 1.86
C VAL A 175 -0.23 -10.16 2.27
N HIS A 176 0.79 -10.99 2.40
CA HIS A 176 2.12 -10.52 2.78
C HIS A 176 2.78 -9.75 1.63
N SER A 177 3.28 -8.54 1.93
CA SER A 177 3.74 -7.59 0.91
C SER A 177 4.99 -8.04 0.14
N SER A 178 5.80 -8.95 0.70
CA SER A 178 7.02 -9.42 0.04
C SER A 178 6.74 -10.24 -1.23
N GLY A 179 5.57 -10.89 -1.32
CA GLY A 179 5.18 -11.67 -2.49
C GLY A 179 5.14 -10.79 -3.74
N LEU A 180 4.45 -9.66 -3.68
CA LEU A 180 4.33 -8.76 -4.82
C LEU A 180 5.68 -8.22 -5.31
N GLN A 181 6.57 -7.83 -4.39
CA GLN A 181 7.89 -7.31 -4.77
C GLN A 181 8.74 -8.35 -5.52
N LYS A 182 8.67 -9.62 -5.10
CA LYS A 182 9.36 -10.72 -5.80
C LYS A 182 8.78 -10.96 -7.19
N HIS A 183 7.45 -10.97 -7.32
CA HIS A 183 6.78 -11.16 -8.61
C HIS A 183 7.05 -10.02 -9.59
N ILE A 184 7.03 -8.75 -9.13
CA ILE A 184 7.41 -7.60 -9.98
C ILE A 184 8.85 -7.75 -10.48
N LYS A 185 9.79 -8.12 -9.60
CA LYS A 185 11.18 -8.33 -10.00
C LYS A 185 11.32 -9.45 -11.04
N SER A 186 10.62 -10.57 -10.84
CA SER A 186 10.64 -11.69 -11.79
C SER A 186 10.01 -11.32 -13.13
N ALA A 187 8.88 -10.63 -13.13
CA ALA A 187 8.21 -10.17 -14.34
C ALA A 187 9.04 -9.16 -15.11
N ALA A 188 9.72 -8.24 -14.42
CA ALA A 188 10.64 -7.28 -15.04
C ALA A 188 11.77 -7.95 -15.82
N LEU A 189 12.33 -9.03 -15.26
CA LEU A 189 13.38 -9.81 -15.92
C LEU A 189 12.84 -10.54 -17.16
N LYS A 190 11.63 -11.12 -17.07
CA LYS A 190 10.99 -11.80 -18.21
C LYS A 190 10.57 -10.84 -19.33
N ALA A 191 10.17 -9.63 -18.95
CA ALA A 191 9.79 -8.56 -19.86
C ALA A 191 11.00 -7.87 -20.52
N ASP A 192 12.23 -8.29 -20.24
CA ASP A 192 13.47 -7.67 -20.71
C ASP A 192 13.56 -6.16 -20.38
N ILE A 193 13.23 -5.81 -19.14
CA ILE A 193 13.33 -4.42 -18.66
C ILE A 193 14.62 -4.28 -17.84
N ALA A 194 15.59 -3.57 -18.40
CA ALA A 194 16.90 -3.34 -17.77
C ALA A 194 16.83 -2.44 -16.50
N LYS A 195 15.78 -1.62 -16.37
CA LYS A 195 15.60 -0.69 -15.25
C LYS A 195 15.34 -1.47 -13.96
N ARG A 196 15.85 -0.97 -12.83
CA ARG A 196 15.51 -1.52 -11.51
C ARG A 196 14.05 -1.20 -11.16
N ILE A 197 13.17 -2.19 -11.28
CA ILE A 197 11.74 -2.04 -10.99
C ILE A 197 11.42 -2.40 -9.54
N THR A 198 10.60 -1.58 -8.91
CA THR A 198 9.97 -1.81 -7.61
C THR A 198 8.52 -1.34 -7.64
N THR A 199 7.77 -1.60 -6.57
CA THR A 199 6.43 -1.03 -6.40
C THR A 199 6.42 0.50 -6.41
N HIS A 200 7.50 1.14 -5.95
CA HIS A 200 7.66 2.59 -6.03
C HIS A 200 7.86 3.07 -7.47
N THR A 201 8.51 2.28 -8.32
CA THR A 201 8.68 2.59 -9.75
C THR A 201 7.32 2.70 -10.44
N LEU A 202 6.38 1.77 -10.18
CA LEU A 202 5.01 1.85 -10.72
C LEU A 202 4.28 3.12 -10.29
N ARG A 203 4.41 3.50 -9.01
CA ARG A 203 3.84 4.74 -8.50
C ARG A 203 4.47 6.00 -9.12
N HIS A 204 5.79 5.98 -9.38
CA HIS A 204 6.46 7.09 -10.08
C HIS A 204 6.04 7.17 -11.54
N SER A 205 5.87 6.02 -12.21
CA SER A 205 5.29 5.97 -13.55
C SER A 205 3.89 6.54 -13.60
N PHE A 206 3.00 6.18 -12.67
CA PHE A 206 1.67 6.78 -12.57
C PHE A 206 1.72 8.31 -12.53
N ALA A 207 2.54 8.86 -11.63
CA ALA A 207 2.68 10.31 -11.48
C ALA A 207 3.19 10.98 -12.76
N THR A 208 4.18 10.36 -13.41
CA THR A 208 4.80 10.90 -14.64
C THR A 208 3.83 10.83 -15.81
N HIS A 209 3.11 9.72 -15.96
CA HIS A 209 2.15 9.51 -17.02
C HIS A 209 0.94 10.45 -16.90
N LEU A 210 0.46 10.75 -15.68
CA LEU A 210 -0.56 11.78 -15.49
C LEU A 210 -0.05 13.17 -15.89
N LEU A 211 1.20 13.49 -15.57
CA LEU A 211 1.80 14.77 -15.97
C LEU A 211 1.93 14.85 -17.51
N GLU A 212 2.33 13.76 -18.16
CA GLU A 212 2.40 13.65 -19.63
C GLU A 212 1.01 13.77 -20.28
N ASP A 213 -0.04 13.27 -19.62
CA ASP A 213 -1.44 13.42 -20.04
C ASP A 213 -2.01 14.83 -19.77
N GLY A 214 -1.19 15.75 -19.24
CA GLY A 214 -1.54 17.16 -19.03
C GLY A 214 -2.22 17.48 -17.71
N TYR A 215 -2.22 16.56 -16.74
CA TYR A 215 -2.79 16.84 -15.42
C TYR A 215 -1.93 17.86 -14.66
N ASP A 216 -2.60 18.77 -13.92
CA ASP A 216 -1.91 19.73 -13.06
C ASP A 216 -1.15 19.05 -11.92
N ILE A 217 0.01 19.61 -11.59
CA ILE A 217 0.90 19.06 -10.56
C ILE A 217 0.26 19.04 -9.17
N ARG A 218 -0.66 19.95 -8.86
CA ARG A 218 -1.40 19.94 -7.58
C ARG A 218 -2.40 18.78 -7.54
N THR A 219 -3.09 18.51 -8.65
CA THR A 219 -3.96 17.34 -8.76
C THR A 219 -3.17 16.05 -8.53
N ILE A 220 -2.00 15.91 -9.17
CA ILE A 220 -1.13 14.74 -8.97
C ILE A 220 -0.64 14.67 -7.51
N GLN A 221 -0.31 15.80 -6.89
CA GLN A 221 0.09 15.88 -5.49
C GLN A 221 -1.00 15.36 -4.55
N GLU A 222 -2.26 15.73 -4.80
CA GLU A 222 -3.43 15.29 -4.03
C GLU A 222 -3.66 13.78 -4.17
N LEU A 223 -3.68 13.27 -5.41
CA LEU A 223 -3.82 11.83 -5.70
C LEU A 223 -2.74 10.97 -5.02
N LEU A 224 -1.51 11.47 -4.97
CA LEU A 224 -0.39 10.79 -4.31
C LEU A 224 -0.35 11.01 -2.79
N GLY A 225 -1.04 12.02 -2.25
CA GLY A 225 -0.96 12.39 -0.85
C GLY A 225 0.44 12.86 -0.45
N HIS A 226 1.03 13.73 -1.27
CA HIS A 226 2.31 14.37 -0.96
C HIS A 226 2.07 15.63 -0.12
N ALA A 227 2.77 15.72 1.02
CA ALA A 227 2.65 16.89 1.91
C ALA A 227 3.31 18.16 1.34
N SER A 228 4.16 18.03 0.32
CA SER A 228 4.86 19.15 -0.32
C SER A 228 5.15 18.82 -1.78
N LEU A 229 5.05 19.84 -2.65
CA LEU A 229 5.46 19.82 -4.06
C LEU A 229 6.96 19.51 -4.26
N LYS A 230 7.79 19.68 -3.22
CA LYS A 230 9.23 19.32 -3.27
C LYS A 230 9.47 17.81 -3.17
N THR A 231 8.42 17.01 -2.94
CA THR A 231 8.47 15.55 -2.74
C THR A 231 8.02 14.82 -3.98
#